data_AF-A0AAN9RNV7-F1
#
_entry.id   AF-A0AAN9RNV7-F1
#
_cell.length_a   1.000
_cell.length_b   1.000
_cell.length_c   1.000
_cell.angle_alpha   90.00
_cell.angle_beta   90.00
_cell.angle_gamma   90.00
#
_symmetry.space_group_name_H-M   'P 1'
#
loop_
_entity.id
_entity.type
_entity.pdbx_description
1 polymer ?
#
loop_
_entity_poly.entity_id
_entity_poly.type
_entity_poly.pdbx_seq_one_letter_code
_entity_poly.pdbx_strand_id
1 'polypeptide(L)'
;MASFHSNLHSPTSSQHSNHKKRRKLTHNASLAPWTSQTEHRVYAFNLLHALRRKSPAAARDVRVAADRALAATAKGRTHWSRAILANPFGRWKQRHHKKARKSGAGLVKKRTPETRRKVPPLQKKARVLGRLIPGCRKLWFPKLLEEAGDYISALEMQVRAMTALADLLAGGPTPPAPLRLS
;
A
#
# COMPACT_ATOMS: atom_id res chain seq x y z
N MET A 1 68.79 16.12 31.75
CA MET A 1 68.14 17.23 31.04
C MET A 1 67.58 16.68 29.74
N ALA A 2 66.29 16.38 29.69
CA ALA A 2 65.64 15.85 28.49
C ALA A 2 64.90 16.99 27.80
N SER A 3 65.33 17.32 26.59
CA SER A 3 64.71 18.34 25.74
C SER A 3 63.52 17.75 24.99
N PHE A 4 62.42 18.49 25.05
CA PHE A 4 61.20 18.31 24.27
C PHE A 4 61.47 18.57 22.80
N HIS A 5 61.01 17.70 21.89
CA HIS A 5 60.53 18.10 20.56
C HIS A 5 59.15 17.47 20.34
N SER A 6 58.15 18.34 20.25
CA SER A 6 56.76 18.06 19.96
C SER A 6 56.57 17.69 18.50
N ASN A 7 56.13 16.46 18.22
CA ASN A 7 55.72 16.04 16.89
C ASN A 7 54.19 16.12 16.77
N LEU A 8 53.74 17.01 15.88
CA LEU A 8 52.36 17.20 15.45
C LEU A 8 51.77 15.87 14.96
N HIS A 9 50.67 15.43 15.57
CA HIS A 9 49.70 14.57 14.89
C HIS A 9 48.29 15.05 15.24
N SER A 10 47.69 15.73 14.29
CA SER A 10 46.26 16.04 14.24
C SER A 10 45.46 14.75 14.09
N PRO A 11 44.50 14.43 14.97
CA PRO A 11 43.49 13.44 14.64
C PRO A 11 42.35 14.15 13.88
N THR A 12 42.35 14.04 12.55
CA THR A 12 41.15 14.28 11.74
C THR A 12 40.16 13.14 11.99
N SER A 13 39.44 13.23 13.11
CA SER A 13 38.29 12.38 13.41
C SER A 13 37.11 12.82 12.53
N SER A 14 37.15 12.40 11.26
CA SER A 14 36.01 12.48 10.35
C SER A 14 35.04 11.33 10.70
N GLN A 15 34.29 11.51 11.77
CA GLN A 15 33.12 10.66 12.04
C GLN A 15 31.99 11.10 11.09
N HIS A 16 31.88 10.35 10.00
CA HIS A 16 30.75 10.40 9.08
C HIS A 16 29.48 9.94 9.81
N SER A 17 28.82 10.85 10.51
CA SER A 17 27.51 10.62 11.10
C SER A 17 26.51 10.47 9.95
N ASN A 18 26.19 9.21 9.63
CA ASN A 18 25.10 8.85 8.76
C ASN A 18 23.77 9.20 9.45
N HIS A 19 23.47 10.49 9.50
CA HIS A 19 22.15 10.99 9.78
C HIS A 19 21.27 10.55 8.61
N LYS A 20 20.71 9.33 8.74
CA LYS A 20 19.51 8.90 8.02
C LYS A 20 18.54 10.05 8.14
N LYS A 21 18.43 10.82 7.06
CA LYS A 21 17.54 11.97 6.88
C LYS A 21 16.14 11.43 7.14
N ARG A 22 15.73 11.46 8.40
CA ARG A 22 14.40 11.09 8.88
C ARG A 22 13.50 12.12 8.25
N ARG A 23 13.03 11.82 7.03
CA ARG A 23 12.04 12.64 6.32
C ARG A 23 10.93 12.81 7.35
N LYS A 24 10.79 14.03 7.87
CA LYS A 24 9.65 14.42 8.68
C LYS A 24 8.45 14.05 7.82
N LEU A 25 7.73 13.00 8.20
CA LEU A 25 6.41 12.74 7.66
C LEU A 25 5.61 13.96 8.09
N THR A 26 5.46 14.90 7.17
CA THR A 26 4.42 15.90 7.25
C THR A 26 3.14 15.11 7.34
N HIS A 27 2.59 15.02 8.55
CA HIS A 27 1.24 14.55 8.81
C HIS A 27 0.28 15.65 8.31
N ASN A 28 0.42 16.03 7.05
CA ASN A 28 -0.65 16.68 6.34
C ASN A 28 -1.54 15.53 5.90
N ALA A 29 -2.64 15.40 6.61
CA ALA A 29 -3.91 14.89 6.11
C ALA A 29 -4.31 15.68 4.86
N SER A 30 -3.52 15.56 3.79
CA SER A 30 -3.99 15.82 2.45
C SER A 30 -5.06 14.77 2.23
N LEU A 31 -6.30 15.19 2.46
CA LEU A 31 -7.49 14.67 1.82
C LEU A 31 -7.05 14.08 0.47
N ALA A 32 -7.12 12.76 0.42
CA ALA A 32 -6.60 11.86 -0.60
C ALA A 32 -5.97 12.54 -1.84
N PRO A 33 -4.65 12.38 -2.06
CA PRO A 33 -3.96 12.84 -3.27
C PRO A 33 -4.69 12.43 -4.57
N TRP A 34 -5.43 11.33 -4.49
CA TRP A 34 -6.29 10.70 -5.49
C TRP A 34 -7.41 11.57 -6.06
N THR A 35 -7.72 12.73 -5.47
CA THR A 35 -8.70 13.68 -6.02
C THR A 35 -8.10 14.66 -7.03
N SER A 36 -6.76 14.74 -7.10
CA SER A 36 -6.08 15.70 -7.96
C SER A 36 -6.08 15.27 -9.43
N GLN A 37 -6.35 16.23 -10.33
CA GLN A 37 -6.27 16.05 -11.78
C GLN A 37 -4.90 15.52 -12.24
N THR A 38 -3.83 15.90 -11.54
CA THR A 38 -2.47 15.44 -11.85
C THR A 38 -2.31 13.96 -11.55
N GLU A 39 -2.80 13.47 -10.41
CA GLU A 39 -2.72 12.05 -10.06
C GLU A 39 -3.56 11.19 -10.99
N HIS A 40 -4.73 11.70 -11.41
CA HIS A 40 -5.56 11.06 -12.43
C HIS A 40 -4.80 10.90 -13.76
N ARG A 41 -4.13 11.95 -14.26
CA ARG A 41 -3.34 11.87 -15.50
C ARG A 41 -2.21 10.86 -15.40
N VAL A 42 -1.49 10.84 -14.27
CA VAL A 42 -0.42 9.85 -14.03
C VAL A 42 -0.99 8.43 -14.00
N TYR A 43 -2.16 8.24 -13.39
CA TYR A 43 -2.83 6.94 -13.34
C TYR A 43 -3.23 6.46 -14.74
N ALA A 44 -3.93 7.32 -15.50
CA ALA A 44 -4.37 7.00 -16.85
C ALA A 44 -3.19 6.67 -17.76
N PHE A 45 -2.10 7.44 -17.69
CA PHE A 45 -0.88 7.17 -18.45
C PHE A 45 -0.27 5.80 -18.09
N ASN A 46 -0.12 5.51 -16.80
CA ASN A 46 0.43 4.24 -16.34
C ASN A 46 -0.45 3.04 -16.74
N LEU A 47 -1.78 3.21 -16.69
CA LEU A 47 -2.74 2.20 -17.09
C LEU A 47 -2.62 1.90 -18.59
N LEU A 48 -2.68 2.93 -19.44
CA LEU A 48 -2.54 2.78 -20.90
C LEU A 48 -1.20 2.13 -21.27
N HIS A 49 -0.12 2.58 -20.64
CA HIS A 49 1.20 1.98 -20.85
C HIS A 49 1.23 0.49 -20.42
N ALA A 50 0.60 0.14 -19.30
CA ALA A 50 0.53 -1.25 -18.85
C ALA A 50 -0.32 -2.14 -19.78
N LEU A 51 -1.44 -1.63 -20.28
CA LEU A 51 -2.32 -2.36 -21.21
C LEU A 51 -1.63 -2.57 -22.57
N ARG A 52 -0.96 -1.55 -23.11
CA ARG A 52 -0.20 -1.67 -24.37
C ARG A 52 0.93 -2.69 -24.30
N ARG A 53 1.65 -2.77 -23.18
CA ARG A 53 2.80 -3.70 -23.06
C ARG A 53 2.40 -5.16 -22.91
N LYS A 54 1.21 -5.44 -22.38
CA LYS A 54 0.81 -6.81 -22.02
C LYS A 54 -0.38 -7.34 -22.80
N SER A 55 -0.92 -6.58 -23.75
CA SER A 55 -2.11 -6.89 -24.56
C SER A 55 -3.09 -7.79 -23.80
N PRO A 56 -3.97 -7.23 -22.94
CA PRO A 56 -4.76 -8.01 -22.01
C PRO A 56 -5.62 -9.05 -22.74
N ALA A 57 -5.33 -10.33 -22.54
CA ALA A 57 -6.09 -11.43 -23.15
C ALA A 57 -7.35 -11.78 -22.34
N ALA A 58 -7.37 -11.42 -21.05
CA ALA A 58 -8.50 -11.65 -20.16
C ALA A 58 -8.79 -10.45 -19.27
N ALA A 59 -10.05 -10.32 -18.83
CA ALA A 59 -10.48 -9.28 -17.89
C ALA A 59 -9.70 -9.28 -16.55
N ARG A 60 -9.07 -10.41 -16.19
CA ARG A 60 -8.16 -10.48 -15.04
C ARG A 60 -6.87 -9.67 -15.26
N ASP A 61 -6.38 -9.60 -16.49
CA ASP A 61 -5.14 -8.93 -16.83
C ASP A 61 -5.34 -7.41 -16.78
N VAL A 62 -6.50 -6.93 -17.26
CA VAL A 62 -6.93 -5.53 -17.11
C VAL A 62 -7.00 -5.13 -15.64
N ARG A 63 -7.65 -5.94 -14.80
CA ARG A 63 -7.73 -5.68 -13.35
C ARG A 63 -6.35 -5.61 -12.71
N VAL A 64 -5.47 -6.58 -13.00
CA VAL A 64 -4.10 -6.59 -12.46
C VAL A 64 -3.30 -5.38 -12.96
N ALA A 65 -3.47 -4.97 -14.21
CA ALA A 65 -2.82 -3.78 -14.76
C ALA A 65 -3.32 -2.50 -14.08
N ALA A 66 -4.63 -2.36 -13.89
CA ALA A 66 -5.25 -1.24 -13.19
C ALA A 66 -4.77 -1.13 -11.75
N ASP A 67 -4.75 -2.22 -11.00
CA ASP A 67 -4.29 -2.21 -9.61
C ASP A 67 -2.79 -1.88 -9.50
N ARG A 68 -1.97 -2.37 -10.46
CA ARG A 68 -0.54 -2.02 -10.53
C ARG A 68 -0.32 -0.56 -10.87
N ALA A 69 -1.08 -0.01 -11.82
CA ALA A 69 -1.02 1.40 -12.18
C ALA A 69 -1.41 2.28 -10.98
N LEU A 70 -2.48 1.88 -10.26
CA LEU A 70 -2.91 2.54 -9.02
C LEU A 70 -1.83 2.48 -7.94
N ALA A 71 -1.22 1.32 -7.71
CA ALA A 71 -0.15 1.22 -6.72
C ALA A 71 1.12 2.01 -7.12
N ALA A 72 1.41 2.12 -8.42
CA ALA A 72 2.53 2.89 -8.94
C ALA A 72 2.32 4.41 -8.76
N THR A 73 1.11 4.92 -8.97
CA THR A 73 0.79 6.35 -8.73
C THR A 73 0.88 6.72 -7.26
N ALA A 74 0.56 5.79 -6.36
CA ALA A 74 0.76 5.96 -4.92
C ALA A 74 2.25 6.07 -4.53
N LYS A 75 3.17 5.65 -5.41
CA LYS A 75 4.63 5.66 -5.22
C LYS A 75 5.10 4.86 -4.00
N GLY A 76 4.33 3.85 -3.57
CA GLY A 76 4.66 3.05 -2.39
C GLY A 76 4.59 3.82 -1.06
N ARG A 77 3.91 4.98 -1.02
CA ARG A 77 3.74 5.79 0.20
C ARG A 77 2.85 5.12 1.24
N THR A 78 1.93 4.27 0.79
CA THR A 78 0.92 3.60 1.62
C THR A 78 1.25 2.11 1.79
N HIS A 79 0.75 1.50 2.88
CA HIS A 79 0.93 0.07 3.11
C HIS A 79 0.28 -0.76 2.00
N TRP A 80 -0.90 -0.36 1.53
CA TRP A 80 -1.61 -1.07 0.47
C TRP A 80 -0.86 -1.01 -0.87
N SER A 81 -0.30 0.15 -1.26
CA SER A 81 0.44 0.27 -2.53
C SER A 81 1.71 -0.57 -2.53
N ARG A 82 2.46 -0.56 -1.42
CA ARG A 82 3.62 -1.45 -1.23
C ARG A 82 3.22 -2.91 -1.30
N ALA A 83 2.08 -3.30 -0.73
CA ALA A 83 1.62 -4.67 -0.75
C ALA A 83 1.26 -5.14 -2.17
N ILE A 84 0.62 -4.28 -2.98
CA ILE A 84 0.29 -4.58 -4.38
C ILE A 84 1.57 -4.73 -5.22
N LEU A 85 2.53 -3.82 -5.06
CA LEU A 85 3.80 -3.87 -5.79
C LEU A 85 4.66 -5.07 -5.40
N ALA A 86 4.74 -5.40 -4.11
CA ALA A 86 5.51 -6.54 -3.62
C ALA A 86 4.86 -7.90 -3.92
N ASN A 87 3.54 -7.92 -4.06
CA ASN A 87 2.79 -9.16 -4.16
C ASN A 87 1.59 -9.03 -5.10
N PRO A 88 1.75 -9.32 -6.41
CA PRO A 88 0.62 -9.31 -7.33
C PRO A 88 -0.45 -10.26 -6.78
N PHE A 89 -1.70 -9.79 -6.77
CA PHE A 89 -2.88 -10.37 -6.11
C PHE A 89 -3.08 -11.90 -6.24
N GLY A 90 -2.43 -12.56 -7.20
CA GLY A 90 -2.36 -14.02 -7.31
C GLY A 90 -1.84 -14.74 -6.05
N ARG A 91 -0.95 -14.13 -5.26
CA ARG A 91 -0.47 -14.75 -3.99
C ARG A 91 -1.32 -14.41 -2.76
N TRP A 92 -2.24 -13.44 -2.83
CA TRP A 92 -3.13 -13.09 -1.72
C TRP A 92 -4.16 -14.18 -1.46
N LYS A 93 -4.85 -14.65 -2.52
CA LYS A 93 -5.80 -15.77 -2.42
C LYS A 93 -5.11 -17.09 -2.03
N GLN A 94 -3.90 -17.34 -2.53
CA GLN A 94 -3.13 -18.56 -2.25
C GLN A 94 -2.62 -18.65 -0.80
N ARG A 95 -2.42 -17.52 -0.11
CA ARG A 95 -2.03 -17.50 1.31
C ARG A 95 -3.13 -17.98 2.26
N HIS A 96 -4.39 -18.02 1.81
CA HIS A 96 -5.48 -18.57 2.60
C HIS A 96 -5.55 -20.10 2.58
N HIS A 97 -4.95 -20.77 1.58
CA HIS A 97 -4.99 -22.23 1.43
C HIS A 97 -3.67 -22.94 1.78
N LYS A 98 -2.52 -22.24 1.84
CA LYS A 98 -1.22 -22.84 2.18
C LYS A 98 -0.93 -22.93 3.69
N LYS A 99 -1.92 -23.33 4.49
CA LYS A 99 -1.62 -23.94 5.80
C LYS A 99 -1.69 -25.45 5.62
N ALA A 100 -0.73 -25.99 4.86
CA ALA A 100 -0.52 -27.42 4.79
C ALA A 100 -0.29 -27.94 6.22
N ARG A 101 -1.06 -28.97 6.58
CA ARG A 101 -1.08 -29.63 7.87
C ARG A 101 0.34 -30.09 8.19
N LYS A 102 0.99 -29.51 9.21
CA LYS A 102 2.01 -30.27 9.93
C LYS A 102 1.24 -31.31 10.73
N SER A 103 1.29 -32.57 10.30
CA SER A 103 0.92 -33.71 11.15
C SER A 103 1.92 -33.73 12.30
N GLY A 104 1.55 -33.13 13.42
CA GLY A 104 2.28 -33.29 14.67
C GLY A 104 1.91 -34.64 15.27
N ALA A 105 2.83 -35.60 15.21
CA ALA A 105 2.91 -36.60 16.26
C ALA A 105 3.41 -35.91 17.53
N GLY A 106 2.69 -36.12 18.63
CA GLY A 106 3.16 -35.90 20.01
C GLY A 106 3.27 -34.44 20.47
N LEU A 107 2.28 -33.97 21.25
CA LEU A 107 2.47 -33.62 22.66
C LEU A 107 1.12 -33.11 23.21
N VAL A 108 0.50 -33.91 24.08
CA VAL A 108 -0.77 -33.59 24.75
C VAL A 108 -0.52 -32.45 25.75
N LYS A 109 -0.75 -31.21 25.33
CA LYS A 109 -0.70 -30.05 26.23
C LYS A 109 -2.05 -29.93 26.96
N LYS A 110 -2.04 -30.13 28.28
CA LYS A 110 -3.20 -29.93 29.18
C LYS A 110 -3.90 -28.61 28.84
N ARG A 111 -5.18 -28.69 28.45
CA ARG A 111 -6.04 -27.54 28.18
C ARG A 111 -6.48 -26.96 29.52
N THR A 112 -5.87 -25.86 29.95
CA THR A 112 -6.53 -24.94 30.88
C THR A 112 -7.77 -24.37 30.18
N PRO A 113 -8.90 -24.19 30.89
CA PRO A 113 -10.10 -23.62 30.30
C PRO A 113 -9.82 -22.14 29.98
N GLU A 114 -9.41 -21.88 28.74
CA GLU A 114 -9.21 -20.54 28.23
C GLU A 114 -10.58 -19.85 28.28
N THR A 115 -10.77 -18.97 29.26
CA THR A 115 -11.94 -18.12 29.39
C THR A 115 -12.11 -17.46 28.02
N ARG A 116 -13.18 -17.80 27.29
CA ARG A 116 -13.43 -17.31 25.94
C ARG A 116 -13.66 -15.80 26.03
N ARG A 117 -12.58 -15.01 26.04
CA ARG A 117 -12.62 -13.55 26.03
C ARG A 117 -13.36 -13.17 24.76
N LYS A 118 -14.64 -12.81 24.88
CA LYS A 118 -15.47 -12.35 23.76
C LYS A 118 -14.73 -11.16 23.15
N VAL A 119 -14.15 -11.37 21.97
CA VAL A 119 -13.52 -10.30 21.22
C VAL A 119 -14.56 -9.19 21.03
N PRO A 120 -14.26 -7.93 21.43
CA PRO A 120 -15.16 -6.81 21.25
C PRO A 120 -15.65 -6.72 19.80
N PRO A 121 -16.94 -6.43 19.54
CA PRO A 121 -17.48 -6.33 18.18
C PRO A 121 -16.65 -5.45 17.24
N LEU A 122 -16.12 -4.34 17.76
CA LEU A 122 -15.23 -3.43 17.03
C LEU A 122 -13.95 -4.11 16.51
N GLN A 123 -13.32 -4.95 17.34
CA GLN A 123 -12.12 -5.69 16.93
C GLN A 123 -12.42 -6.74 15.86
N LYS A 124 -13.65 -7.27 15.80
CA LYS A 124 -14.06 -8.17 14.71
C LYS A 124 -14.16 -7.38 13.40
N LYS A 125 -14.81 -6.21 13.41
CA LYS A 125 -14.91 -5.32 12.23
C LYS A 125 -13.53 -4.84 11.76
N ALA A 126 -12.64 -4.45 12.67
CA ALA A 126 -11.26 -4.09 12.35
C ALA A 126 -10.50 -5.24 11.65
N ARG A 127 -10.68 -6.48 12.12
CA ARG A 127 -10.09 -7.66 11.47
C ARG A 127 -10.62 -7.90 10.06
N VAL A 128 -11.89 -7.63 9.81
CA VAL A 128 -12.49 -7.73 8.47
C VAL A 128 -11.90 -6.66 7.56
N LEU A 129 -11.86 -5.41 8.02
CA LEU A 129 -11.31 -4.28 7.28
C LEU A 129 -9.83 -4.50 6.91
N GLY A 130 -9.01 -4.98 7.85
CA GLY A 130 -7.61 -5.33 7.58
C GLY A 130 -7.40 -6.49 6.59
N ARG A 131 -8.42 -7.31 6.33
CA ARG A 131 -8.38 -8.34 5.27
C ARG A 131 -8.85 -7.82 3.92
N LEU A 132 -9.66 -6.76 3.91
CA LEU A 132 -10.17 -6.16 2.69
C LEU A 132 -9.11 -5.27 2.02
N ILE A 133 -8.39 -4.48 2.83
CA ILE A 133 -7.38 -3.56 2.33
C ILE A 133 -6.05 -4.32 2.13
N PRO A 134 -5.40 -4.20 0.95
CA PRO A 134 -4.13 -4.86 0.68
C PRO A 134 -3.10 -4.53 1.76
N GLY A 135 -2.36 -5.53 2.25
CA GLY A 135 -1.26 -5.32 3.20
C GLY A 135 -1.65 -4.94 4.64
N CYS A 136 -2.93 -4.73 4.95
CA CYS A 136 -3.35 -4.10 6.22
C CYS A 136 -3.75 -5.08 7.34
N ARG A 137 -3.52 -6.39 7.16
CA ARG A 137 -4.01 -7.44 8.08
C ARG A 137 -3.46 -7.36 9.51
N LYS A 138 -2.29 -6.74 9.69
CA LYS A 138 -1.57 -6.68 10.97
C LYS A 138 -1.33 -5.23 11.44
N LEU A 139 -2.06 -4.26 10.88
CA LEU A 139 -1.93 -2.86 11.29
C LEU A 139 -2.75 -2.59 12.57
N TRP A 140 -2.31 -1.60 13.35
CA TRP A 140 -3.11 -1.10 14.47
C TRP A 140 -4.37 -0.37 13.95
N PHE A 141 -5.36 -0.18 14.82
CA PHE A 141 -6.67 0.31 14.36
C PHE A 141 -6.65 1.72 13.74
N PRO A 142 -5.96 2.73 14.29
CA PRO A 142 -5.95 4.08 13.69
C PRO A 142 -5.31 4.10 12.30
N LYS A 143 -4.12 3.50 12.13
CA LYS A 143 -3.47 3.40 10.80
C LYS A 143 -4.28 2.59 9.81
N LEU A 144 -4.99 1.56 10.27
CA LEU A 144 -5.89 0.81 9.40
C LEU A 144 -6.97 1.71 8.81
N LEU A 145 -7.53 2.65 9.59
CA LEU A 145 -8.53 3.60 9.08
C LEU A 145 -7.94 4.62 8.11
N GLU A 146 -6.74 5.13 8.40
CA GLU A 146 -6.02 6.02 7.46
C GLU A 146 -5.78 5.33 6.10
N GLU A 147 -5.26 4.10 6.14
CA GLU A 147 -5.02 3.31 4.92
C GLU A 147 -6.32 2.91 4.22
N ALA A 148 -7.41 2.71 4.99
CA ALA A 148 -8.74 2.46 4.43
C ALA A 148 -9.26 3.67 3.65
N GLY A 149 -9.21 4.86 4.25
CA GLY A 149 -9.65 6.09 3.61
C GLY A 149 -8.87 6.37 2.33
N ASP A 150 -7.54 6.27 2.38
CA ASP A 150 -6.69 6.45 1.20
C ASP A 150 -7.01 5.43 0.09
N TYR A 151 -7.21 4.16 0.45
CA TYR A 151 -7.53 3.11 -0.52
C TYR A 151 -8.93 3.29 -1.15
N ILE A 152 -9.92 3.76 -0.37
CA ILE A 152 -11.26 4.09 -0.91
C ILE A 152 -11.15 5.19 -1.96
N SER A 153 -10.49 6.30 -1.64
CA SER A 153 -10.33 7.41 -2.59
C SER A 153 -9.52 7.01 -3.83
N ALA A 154 -8.52 6.14 -3.68
CA ALA A 154 -7.78 5.57 -4.80
C ALA A 154 -8.67 4.72 -5.72
N LEU A 155 -9.54 3.88 -5.14
CA LEU A 155 -10.51 3.08 -5.89
C LEU A 155 -11.56 3.95 -6.60
N GLU A 156 -12.06 5.00 -5.96
CA GLU A 156 -12.98 5.96 -6.58
C GLU A 156 -12.36 6.63 -7.80
N MET A 157 -11.09 7.08 -7.69
CA MET A 157 -10.36 7.65 -8.83
C MET A 157 -10.17 6.61 -9.95
N GLN A 158 -9.82 5.37 -9.61
CA GLN A 158 -9.71 4.28 -10.57
C GLN A 158 -11.02 4.05 -11.34
N VAL A 159 -12.16 4.01 -10.64
CA VAL A 159 -13.47 3.84 -11.28
C VAL A 159 -13.75 5.00 -12.23
N ARG A 160 -13.59 6.26 -11.78
CA ARG A 160 -13.79 7.44 -12.63
C ARG A 160 -12.94 7.40 -13.91
N ALA A 161 -11.66 7.06 -13.77
CA ALA A 161 -10.73 6.98 -14.89
C ALA A 161 -11.06 5.85 -15.86
N MET A 162 -11.40 4.66 -15.35
CA MET A 162 -11.76 3.51 -16.17
C MET A 162 -13.09 3.72 -16.89
N THR A 163 -14.07 4.38 -16.26
CA THR A 163 -15.33 4.78 -16.90
C THR A 163 -15.07 5.77 -18.04
N ALA A 164 -14.25 6.81 -17.80
CA ALA A 164 -13.89 7.77 -18.85
C ALA A 164 -13.23 7.10 -20.07
N LEU A 165 -12.35 6.12 -19.85
CA LEU A 165 -11.75 5.35 -20.92
C LEU A 165 -12.76 4.47 -21.66
N ALA A 166 -13.70 3.85 -20.95
CA ALA A 166 -14.74 3.04 -21.56
C ALA A 166 -15.68 3.89 -22.41
N ASP A 167 -16.08 5.08 -21.94
CA ASP A 167 -16.92 6.01 -22.67
C ASP A 167 -16.24 6.47 -23.97
N LEU A 168 -14.95 6.83 -23.89
CA LEU A 168 -14.15 7.20 -25.06
C LEU A 168 -14.05 6.06 -26.09
N LEU A 169 -13.91 4.81 -25.63
CA LEU A 169 -13.85 3.64 -26.51
C LEU A 169 -15.22 3.27 -27.10
N ALA A 170 -16.30 3.58 -26.40
CA ALA A 170 -17.67 3.38 -26.86
C ALA A 170 -18.18 4.51 -27.79
N GLY A 171 -17.37 5.57 -28.02
CA GLY A 171 -17.76 6.73 -28.81
C GLY A 171 -18.66 7.73 -28.06
N GLY A 172 -18.73 7.64 -26.73
CA GLY A 172 -19.53 8.50 -25.87
C GLY A 172 -18.85 9.82 -25.48
N PRO A 173 -19.60 10.80 -24.92
CA PRO A 173 -19.06 12.09 -24.50
C PRO A 173 -18.09 11.92 -23.32
N THR A 174 -16.98 12.68 -23.32
CA THR A 174 -16.04 12.75 -22.19
C THR A 174 -16.74 13.14 -20.88
N PRO A 175 -16.50 12.44 -19.75
CA PRO A 175 -17.25 12.67 -18.52
C PRO A 175 -17.01 14.07 -17.93
N PRO A 176 -18.03 14.68 -17.32
CA PRO A 176 -17.91 15.99 -16.70
C PRO A 176 -16.96 15.96 -15.49
N ALA A 177 -16.14 17.01 -15.38
CA ALA A 177 -15.23 17.26 -14.27
C ALA A 177 -15.96 17.15 -12.91
N PRO A 178 -15.27 16.73 -11.83
CA PRO A 178 -15.94 16.49 -10.55
C PRO A 178 -16.59 17.79 -10.05
N LEU A 179 -17.89 17.69 -9.79
CA LEU A 179 -18.73 18.73 -9.22
C LEU A 179 -18.06 19.26 -7.94
N ARG A 180 -17.67 20.53 -8.00
CA ARG A 180 -17.26 21.31 -6.84
C ARG A 180 -18.49 21.46 -5.95
N LEU A 181 -18.49 20.78 -4.81
CA LEU A 181 -19.42 21.10 -3.73
C LEU A 181 -18.88 22.39 -3.09
N SER A 182 -19.62 23.48 -3.30
CA SER A 182 -19.51 24.74 -2.57
C SER A 182 -19.94 24.58 -1.11
#